data_AF-A0A9D2LPT1-F1
#
_entry.id   AF-A0A9D2LPT1-F1
#
_cell.length_a   1.000
_cell.length_b   1.000
_cell.length_c   1.000
_cell.angle_alpha   90.00
_cell.angle_beta   90.00
_cell.angle_gamma   90.00
#
_symmetry.space_group_name_H-M   'P 1'
#
loop_
_entity.id
_entity.type
_entity.pdbx_description
1 polymer ?
#
loop_
_entity_poly.entity_id
_entity_poly.type
_entity_poly.pdbx_seq_one_letter_code
_entity_poly.pdbx_strand_id
1 'polypeptide(L)'
;MIKKETKKHNKKILFRKRFFHVLKILLPCMAALLLFTGTTVYTPLSLHTAVKPASFQTASAREDSPAPSVTPRISPTPAPKVSSVPTAQEVIDNARQNPSISPALVDSLQDALDRNPEIRPFIRNYFTADPVVRGGLREEEKKEPYPLFIQWDRRWGFVPYGDDTIGLSGCAPASLSMVLYSLTRDESATPDAIAAYSTEKGYYVYGTGTAWELMTDIPDQYPVTAQQLIPTEEELRQHLDQGHMFIFSMGPGDFTEHGHLIVVYDYDDTGFLVNDPFSHANSEKTWTYQVLQGQIKNGWVYSLTQP
;
A
#
# COMPACT_ATOMS: atom_id res chain seq x y z
N MET A 1 -26.70 -9.04 45.15
CA MET A 1 -26.15 -8.65 43.83
C MET A 1 -26.74 -9.46 42.66
N ILE A 2 -28.05 -9.81 42.65
CA ILE A 2 -28.61 -10.75 41.64
C ILE A 2 -29.83 -10.16 40.86
N LYS A 3 -30.05 -8.83 40.89
CA LYS A 3 -31.21 -8.20 40.21
C LYS A 3 -30.87 -7.28 39.01
N LYS A 4 -29.60 -7.06 38.69
CA LYS A 4 -29.18 -6.16 37.58
C LYS A 4 -28.93 -6.87 36.24
N GLU A 5 -28.61 -8.16 36.26
CA GLU A 5 -28.27 -8.96 35.07
C GLU A 5 -29.48 -9.25 34.15
N THR A 6 -30.66 -9.53 34.71
CA THR A 6 -31.85 -9.93 33.93
C THR A 6 -32.48 -8.80 33.11
N LYS A 7 -32.25 -7.52 33.45
CA LYS A 7 -32.86 -6.37 32.75
C LYS A 7 -32.11 -5.97 31.47
N LYS A 8 -30.82 -6.30 31.36
CA LYS A 8 -29.98 -5.97 30.20
C LYS A 8 -30.17 -6.98 29.06
N HIS A 9 -30.43 -8.25 29.40
CA HIS A 9 -30.68 -9.32 28.42
C HIS A 9 -32.01 -9.14 27.66
N ASN A 10 -33.09 -8.73 28.34
CA ASN A 10 -34.40 -8.53 27.69
C ASN A 10 -34.48 -7.32 26.73
N LYS A 11 -33.65 -6.27 26.91
CA LYS A 11 -33.61 -5.14 25.98
C LYS A 11 -32.98 -5.48 24.64
N LYS A 12 -31.97 -6.36 24.62
CA LYS A 12 -31.30 -6.80 23.38
C LYS A 12 -32.20 -7.66 22.49
N ILE A 13 -33.07 -8.48 23.10
CA ILE A 13 -34.01 -9.34 22.35
C ILE A 13 -35.16 -8.53 21.73
N LEU A 14 -35.65 -7.49 22.43
CA LEU A 14 -36.74 -6.64 21.94
C LEU A 14 -36.30 -5.74 20.77
N PHE A 15 -35.04 -5.30 20.75
CA PHE A 15 -34.50 -4.46 19.66
C PHE A 15 -34.29 -5.26 18.37
N ARG A 16 -33.81 -6.52 18.49
CA ARG A 16 -33.66 -7.42 17.34
C ARG A 16 -35.00 -7.72 16.64
N LYS A 17 -36.09 -7.93 17.37
CA LYS A 17 -37.39 -8.23 16.74
C LYS A 17 -38.04 -7.05 16.01
N ARG A 18 -37.77 -5.80 16.42
CA ARG A 18 -38.27 -4.59 15.73
C ARG A 18 -37.47 -4.24 14.47
N PHE A 19 -36.16 -4.51 14.45
CA PHE A 19 -35.31 -4.22 13.28
C PHE A 19 -35.67 -5.09 12.06
N PHE A 20 -36.00 -6.37 12.29
CA PHE A 20 -36.40 -7.29 11.21
C PHE A 20 -37.80 -7.03 10.60
N HIS A 21 -38.68 -6.26 11.28
CA HIS A 21 -39.98 -5.88 10.70
C HIS A 21 -39.89 -4.63 9.82
N VAL A 22 -38.97 -3.72 10.08
CA VAL A 22 -38.80 -2.49 9.25
C VAL A 22 -38.10 -2.81 7.92
N LEU A 23 -37.21 -3.81 7.89
CA LEU A 23 -36.47 -4.18 6.68
C LEU A 23 -37.32 -4.93 5.62
N LYS A 24 -38.47 -5.49 6.01
CA LYS A 24 -39.39 -6.18 5.06
C LYS A 24 -40.37 -5.26 4.33
N ILE A 25 -40.43 -3.96 4.68
CA ILE A 25 -41.37 -3.00 4.06
C ILE A 25 -40.69 -2.19 2.93
N LEU A 26 -39.36 -2.20 2.84
CA LEU A 26 -38.60 -1.37 1.88
C LEU A 26 -38.13 -2.09 0.61
N LEU A 27 -38.50 -3.36 0.41
CA LEU A 27 -37.97 -4.18 -0.70
C LEU A 27 -38.84 -4.37 -1.97
N PRO A 28 -39.93 -3.61 -2.26
CA PRO A 28 -40.55 -3.68 -3.59
C PRO A 28 -40.58 -2.38 -4.42
N CYS A 29 -39.79 -1.34 -4.13
CA CYS A 29 -39.81 -0.08 -4.91
C CYS A 29 -38.75 0.03 -6.03
N MET A 30 -37.89 -0.96 -6.24
CA MET A 30 -36.80 -0.92 -7.24
C MET A 30 -37.04 -1.90 -8.41
N ALA A 31 -38.25 -1.93 -8.96
CA ALA A 31 -38.56 -2.78 -10.12
C ALA A 31 -39.52 -2.13 -11.14
N ALA A 32 -39.62 -0.81 -11.18
CA ALA A 32 -40.45 -0.11 -12.15
C ALA A 32 -39.81 1.21 -12.60
N LEU A 33 -38.68 1.14 -13.31
CA LEU A 33 -38.23 2.24 -14.16
C LEU A 33 -37.27 1.76 -15.27
N LEU A 34 -37.65 0.70 -15.99
CA LEU A 34 -37.09 0.39 -17.30
C LEU A 34 -38.27 0.28 -18.25
N LEU A 35 -38.41 1.30 -19.10
CA LEU A 35 -39.10 1.37 -20.39
C LEU A 35 -39.50 2.84 -20.60
N PHE A 36 -38.76 3.59 -21.41
CA PHE A 36 -39.27 4.55 -22.40
C PHE A 36 -38.09 5.25 -23.09
N THR A 37 -37.91 4.92 -24.38
CA THR A 37 -37.48 5.79 -25.51
C THR A 37 -36.18 6.59 -25.40
N GLY A 38 -35.27 6.63 -26.38
CA GLY A 38 -35.39 6.35 -27.79
C GLY A 38 -34.09 6.74 -28.48
N THR A 39 -33.98 6.29 -29.72
CA THR A 39 -32.85 6.41 -30.64
C THR A 39 -32.45 7.85 -30.94
N THR A 40 -31.14 8.13 -30.93
CA THR A 40 -30.56 9.18 -31.79
C THR A 40 -29.23 8.68 -32.34
N VAL A 41 -29.18 8.64 -33.66
CA VAL A 41 -28.07 8.19 -34.49
C VAL A 41 -26.99 9.26 -34.45
N TYR A 42 -25.75 8.90 -34.12
CA TYR A 42 -24.57 9.71 -34.40
C TYR A 42 -23.73 9.01 -35.47
N THR A 43 -23.65 9.64 -36.63
CA THR A 43 -22.75 9.31 -37.74
C THR A 43 -21.30 9.71 -37.41
N PRO A 44 -20.29 8.89 -37.72
CA PRO A 44 -18.89 9.29 -37.62
C PRO A 44 -18.45 10.07 -38.86
N LEU A 45 -17.90 11.27 -38.65
CA LEU A 45 -17.20 12.04 -39.68
C LEU A 45 -15.75 11.52 -39.78
N SER A 46 -15.41 10.94 -40.92
CA SER A 46 -14.04 10.59 -41.29
C SER A 46 -13.23 11.84 -41.64
N LEU A 47 -12.02 11.98 -41.11
CA LEU A 47 -10.95 12.70 -41.79
C LEU A 47 -9.82 11.72 -42.13
N HIS A 48 -9.71 11.42 -43.41
CA HIS A 48 -8.53 10.84 -44.03
C HIS A 48 -7.44 11.91 -44.13
N THR A 49 -6.23 11.58 -43.69
CA THR A 49 -5.01 11.84 -44.48
C THR A 49 -3.98 10.77 -44.15
N ALA A 50 -3.81 9.85 -45.09
CA ALA A 50 -2.76 8.86 -45.12
C ALA A 50 -1.41 9.54 -45.43
N VAL A 51 -0.38 9.23 -44.63
CA VAL A 51 1.01 9.51 -44.98
C VAL A 51 1.59 8.24 -45.61
N LYS A 52 2.03 8.38 -46.86
CA LYS A 52 2.58 7.35 -47.74
C LYS A 52 4.05 7.07 -47.37
N PRO A 53 4.53 5.83 -47.37
CA PRO A 53 5.96 5.55 -47.21
C PRO A 53 6.69 5.73 -48.55
N ALA A 54 7.82 6.43 -48.53
CA ALA A 54 8.71 6.56 -49.69
C ALA A 54 9.78 5.46 -49.66
N SER A 55 9.89 4.74 -50.77
CA SER A 55 10.88 3.70 -51.05
C SER A 55 12.16 4.27 -51.66
N PHE A 56 13.30 3.74 -51.21
CA PHE A 56 14.59 3.52 -51.87
C PHE A 56 14.97 4.30 -53.14
N GLN A 57 16.15 4.93 -53.08
CA GLN A 57 17.12 4.91 -54.18
C GLN A 57 18.55 4.71 -53.63
N THR A 58 19.20 3.66 -54.14
CA THR A 58 20.63 3.41 -54.08
C THR A 58 21.34 4.24 -55.15
N ALA A 59 22.49 4.83 -54.82
CA ALA A 59 23.47 5.30 -55.79
C ALA A 59 24.88 5.15 -55.24
N SER A 60 25.75 4.68 -56.14
CA SER A 60 27.08 4.12 -55.93
C SER A 60 28.19 5.17 -55.98
N ALA A 61 29.20 4.95 -55.13
CA ALA A 61 30.65 5.21 -55.25
C ALA A 61 31.17 6.58 -55.75
N ARG A 62 32.10 7.14 -54.97
CA ARG A 62 33.53 7.22 -55.34
C ARG A 62 34.39 7.56 -54.12
N GLU A 63 35.50 6.84 -54.02
CA GLU A 63 36.63 7.10 -53.14
C GLU A 63 37.34 8.40 -53.54
N ASP A 64 37.78 9.17 -52.55
CA ASP A 64 39.08 9.86 -52.56
C ASP A 64 39.44 10.32 -51.14
N SER A 65 40.70 10.15 -50.77
CA SER A 65 41.36 10.63 -49.54
C SER A 65 42.78 11.09 -49.93
N PRO A 66 43.52 11.82 -49.09
CA PRO A 66 43.17 12.96 -48.24
C PRO A 66 44.20 14.13 -48.40
N ALA A 67 43.97 15.29 -47.77
CA ALA A 67 45.00 16.31 -47.56
C ALA A 67 44.75 17.07 -46.23
N PRO A 68 45.79 17.66 -45.59
CA PRO A 68 46.03 17.43 -44.17
C PRO A 68 45.42 18.45 -43.20
N SER A 69 45.25 17.93 -41.99
CA SER A 69 44.97 18.54 -40.70
C SER A 69 45.65 19.89 -40.43
N VAL A 70 44.83 20.89 -40.11
CA VAL A 70 45.19 22.01 -39.23
C VAL A 70 44.12 22.08 -38.14
N THR A 71 44.42 21.54 -36.97
CA THR A 71 43.53 21.60 -35.80
C THR A 71 43.76 22.92 -35.07
N PRO A 72 42.76 23.81 -34.95
CA PRO A 72 42.82 24.89 -33.98
C PRO A 72 42.61 24.28 -32.59
N ARG A 73 43.42 24.69 -31.62
CA ARG A 73 43.27 24.35 -30.20
C ARG A 73 41.93 24.90 -29.70
N ILE A 74 40.90 24.04 -29.66
CA ILE A 74 39.63 24.34 -28.99
C ILE A 74 39.88 24.26 -27.48
N SER A 75 39.79 25.40 -26.80
CA SER A 75 39.68 25.47 -25.35
C SER A 75 38.52 24.58 -24.89
N PRO A 76 38.66 23.78 -23.82
CA PRO A 76 37.60 22.87 -23.41
C PRO A 76 36.34 23.68 -23.09
N THR A 77 35.30 23.46 -23.90
CA THR A 77 33.93 23.85 -23.57
C THR A 77 33.60 23.23 -22.21
N PRO A 78 32.99 23.97 -21.25
CA PRO A 78 32.56 23.36 -20.00
C PRO A 78 31.65 22.19 -20.36
N ALA A 79 31.92 21.02 -19.79
CA ALA A 79 31.05 19.87 -19.93
C ALA A 79 29.59 20.29 -19.64
N PRO A 80 28.60 19.80 -20.40
CA PRO A 80 27.21 20.07 -20.09
C PRO A 80 26.98 19.64 -18.63
N LYS A 81 26.43 20.55 -17.80
CA LYS A 81 26.05 20.22 -16.43
C LYS A 81 25.14 19.01 -16.52
N VAL A 82 25.63 17.86 -16.05
CA VAL A 82 24.81 16.67 -15.82
C VAL A 82 23.65 17.18 -14.98
N SER A 83 22.43 17.16 -15.53
CA SER A 83 21.22 17.40 -14.77
C SER A 83 21.17 16.28 -13.73
N SER A 84 21.72 16.55 -12.55
CA SER A 84 21.75 15.61 -11.45
C SER A 84 20.32 15.44 -10.97
N VAL A 85 19.84 14.20 -10.98
CA VAL A 85 18.59 13.83 -10.31
C VAL A 85 18.68 14.34 -8.86
N PRO A 86 17.72 15.14 -8.38
CA PRO A 86 17.79 15.71 -7.04
C PRO A 86 17.80 14.59 -6.00
N THR A 87 18.54 14.81 -4.91
CA THR A 87 18.51 13.96 -3.73
C THR A 87 17.16 14.07 -3.01
N ALA A 88 16.85 13.11 -2.13
CA ALA A 88 15.61 13.15 -1.35
C ALA A 88 15.52 14.41 -0.48
N GLN A 89 16.64 14.84 0.13
CA GLN A 89 16.68 16.06 0.93
C GLN A 89 16.47 17.30 0.08
N GLU A 90 17.09 17.39 -1.11
CA GLU A 90 16.85 18.50 -2.04
C GLU A 90 15.38 18.58 -2.48
N VAL A 91 14.71 17.44 -2.69
CA VAL A 91 13.27 17.41 -2.99
C VAL A 91 12.45 18.00 -1.83
N ILE A 92 12.75 17.60 -0.59
CA ILE A 92 12.08 18.13 0.61
C ILE A 92 12.36 19.63 0.78
N ASP A 93 13.61 20.06 0.63
CA ASP A 93 14.01 21.46 0.81
C ASP A 93 13.40 22.37 -0.26
N ASN A 94 13.27 21.88 -1.50
CA ASN A 94 12.56 22.57 -2.56
C ASN A 94 11.04 22.64 -2.27
N ALA A 95 10.46 21.55 -1.77
CA ALA A 95 9.04 21.51 -1.40
C ALA A 95 8.72 22.48 -0.25
N ARG A 96 9.62 22.60 0.74
CA ARG A 96 9.52 23.55 1.85
C ARG A 96 9.46 25.02 1.40
N GLN A 97 10.06 25.34 0.25
CA GLN A 97 10.07 26.68 -0.33
C GLN A 97 8.87 26.95 -1.24
N ASN A 98 8.07 25.93 -1.55
CA ASN A 98 6.95 26.04 -2.47
C ASN A 98 5.63 26.29 -1.70
N PRO A 99 5.01 27.48 -1.82
CA PRO A 99 3.79 27.81 -1.08
C PRO A 99 2.55 27.01 -1.52
N SER A 100 2.61 26.29 -2.65
CA SER A 100 1.54 25.41 -3.09
C SER A 100 1.57 24.02 -2.44
N ILE A 101 2.65 23.68 -1.73
CA ILE A 101 2.80 22.40 -1.04
C ILE A 101 2.48 22.61 0.45
N SER A 102 1.65 21.73 1.00
CA SER A 102 1.27 21.78 2.42
C SER A 102 2.50 21.56 3.31
N PRO A 103 2.73 22.41 4.34
CA PRO A 103 3.79 22.17 5.32
C PRO A 103 3.70 20.79 5.98
N ALA A 104 2.50 20.32 6.29
CA ALA A 104 2.29 19.01 6.91
C ALA A 104 2.80 17.85 6.03
N LEU A 105 2.69 17.97 4.71
CA LEU A 105 3.24 16.98 3.78
C LEU A 105 4.77 17.03 3.75
N VAL A 106 5.36 18.23 3.78
CA VAL A 106 6.82 18.39 3.85
C VAL A 106 7.37 17.77 5.14
N ASP A 107 6.67 17.97 6.25
CA ASP A 107 7.02 17.38 7.54
C ASP A 107 6.87 15.85 7.50
N SER A 108 5.79 15.31 6.91
CA SER A 108 5.60 13.86 6.70
C SER A 108 6.73 13.23 5.87
N LEU A 109 7.16 13.89 4.79
CA LEU A 109 8.30 13.42 3.98
C LEU A 109 9.62 13.46 4.75
N GLN A 110 9.86 14.51 5.55
CA GLN A 110 11.07 14.61 6.37
C GLN A 110 11.09 13.54 7.46
N ASP A 111 9.99 13.38 8.20
CA ASP A 111 9.83 12.35 9.22
C ASP A 111 10.03 10.94 8.64
N ALA A 112 9.44 10.65 7.47
CA ALA A 112 9.63 9.39 6.79
C ALA A 112 11.10 9.13 6.42
N LEU A 113 11.82 10.16 5.95
CA LEU A 113 13.23 10.08 5.58
C LEU A 113 14.15 9.86 6.79
N ASP A 114 13.83 10.52 7.91
CA ASP A 114 14.60 10.46 9.15
C ASP A 114 14.42 9.10 9.83
N ARG A 115 13.18 8.58 9.85
CA ARG A 115 12.86 7.25 10.41
C ARG A 115 13.38 6.10 9.55
N ASN A 116 13.26 6.20 8.23
CA ASN A 116 13.75 5.17 7.32
C ASN A 116 14.55 5.76 6.16
N PRO A 117 15.88 5.68 6.22
CA PRO A 117 16.71 6.13 5.12
C PRO A 117 16.48 5.45 3.77
N GLU A 118 15.97 4.22 3.76
CA GLU A 118 15.73 3.41 2.56
C GLU A 118 14.64 4.02 1.65
N ILE A 119 13.75 4.88 2.18
CA ILE A 119 12.66 5.52 1.44
C ILE A 119 13.13 6.58 0.42
N ARG A 120 14.43 6.91 0.39
CA ARG A 120 15.03 7.92 -0.53
C ARG A 120 14.53 7.81 -1.97
N PRO A 121 14.46 6.62 -2.61
CA PRO A 121 13.98 6.50 -3.99
C PRO A 121 12.52 6.93 -4.16
N PHE A 122 11.66 6.67 -3.17
CA PHE A 122 10.28 7.11 -3.16
C PHE A 122 10.20 8.64 -3.09
N ILE A 123 10.87 9.26 -2.11
CA ILE A 123 10.86 10.72 -1.92
C ILE A 123 11.41 11.47 -3.13
N ARG A 124 12.49 10.98 -3.75
CA ARG A 124 13.05 11.59 -4.98
C ARG A 124 12.04 11.71 -6.12
N ASN A 125 11.05 10.82 -6.16
CA ASN A 125 10.05 10.77 -7.23
C ASN A 125 8.66 11.27 -6.79
N TYR A 126 8.48 11.69 -5.52
CA TYR A 126 7.16 11.95 -4.94
C TYR A 126 6.32 12.95 -5.74
N PHE A 127 6.90 14.09 -6.12
CA PHE A 127 6.19 15.14 -6.87
C PHE A 127 6.18 14.95 -8.39
N THR A 128 6.82 13.90 -8.91
CA THR A 128 6.99 13.68 -10.35
C THR A 128 6.40 12.36 -10.84
N ALA A 129 6.14 11.42 -9.95
CA ALA A 129 5.54 10.14 -10.29
C ALA A 129 4.03 10.29 -10.52
N ASP A 130 3.50 9.56 -11.52
CA ASP A 130 2.05 9.47 -11.69
C ASP A 130 1.44 8.65 -10.53
N PRO A 131 0.31 9.09 -9.96
CA PRO A 131 -0.33 8.44 -8.83
C PRO A 131 -1.18 7.23 -9.25
N VAL A 132 -0.59 6.30 -10.01
CA VAL A 132 -1.27 5.14 -10.59
C VAL A 132 -0.59 3.83 -10.20
N VAL A 133 -1.39 2.77 -10.09
CA VAL A 133 -0.88 1.42 -9.87
C VAL A 133 -0.08 0.96 -11.09
N ARG A 134 1.09 0.34 -10.86
CA ARG A 134 1.99 -0.14 -11.90
C ARG A 134 2.42 -1.58 -11.65
N GLY A 135 1.54 -2.53 -11.97
CA GLY A 135 1.80 -3.97 -11.86
C GLY A 135 1.20 -4.58 -10.59
N GLY A 136 1.63 -5.80 -10.25
CA GLY A 136 1.17 -6.53 -9.06
C GLY A 136 2.33 -7.23 -8.35
N LEU A 137 2.07 -8.38 -7.74
CA LEU A 137 3.10 -9.18 -7.08
C LEU A 137 4.14 -9.70 -8.09
N ARG A 138 5.42 -9.68 -7.72
CA ARG A 138 6.53 -10.18 -8.55
C ARG A 138 6.67 -11.69 -8.41
N GLU A 139 7.22 -12.35 -9.41
CA GLU A 139 7.37 -13.81 -9.43
C GLU A 139 8.28 -14.35 -8.32
N GLU A 140 9.27 -13.56 -7.91
CA GLU A 140 10.11 -13.86 -6.76
C GLU A 140 9.33 -13.77 -5.44
N GLU A 141 8.50 -12.74 -5.26
CA GLU A 141 7.66 -12.58 -4.07
C GLU A 141 6.65 -13.73 -3.97
N LYS A 142 6.15 -14.21 -5.12
CA LYS A 142 5.18 -15.29 -5.14
C LYS A 142 5.73 -16.63 -4.65
N LYS A 143 7.05 -16.83 -4.77
CA LYS A 143 7.74 -18.05 -4.33
C LYS A 143 7.97 -18.09 -2.83
N GLU A 144 7.98 -16.93 -2.18
CA GLU A 144 8.20 -16.86 -0.74
C GLU A 144 6.93 -17.26 0.02
N PRO A 145 7.04 -18.05 1.10
CA PRO A 145 5.89 -18.37 1.94
C PRO A 145 5.33 -17.11 2.62
N TYR A 146 6.19 -16.18 3.01
CA TYR A 146 5.85 -14.96 3.74
C TYR A 146 6.53 -13.73 3.12
N PRO A 147 6.13 -13.29 1.91
CA PRO A 147 6.80 -12.19 1.23
C PRO A 147 6.65 -10.87 1.97
N LEU A 148 7.71 -10.06 1.92
CA LEU A 148 7.68 -8.68 2.39
C LEU A 148 7.14 -7.76 1.29
N PHE A 149 6.04 -7.05 1.57
CA PHE A 149 5.53 -5.98 0.72
C PHE A 149 5.80 -4.62 1.35
N ILE A 150 6.69 -3.87 0.71
CA ILE A 150 7.04 -2.52 1.14
C ILE A 150 5.99 -1.51 0.67
N GLN A 151 5.44 -0.74 1.61
CA GLN A 151 4.35 0.21 1.33
C GLN A 151 4.77 1.31 0.34
N TRP A 152 6.05 1.69 0.32
CA TRP A 152 6.61 2.71 -0.59
C TRP A 152 7.17 2.13 -1.90
N ASP A 153 6.90 0.86 -2.22
CA ASP A 153 7.27 0.27 -3.51
C ASP A 153 6.61 1.03 -4.68
N ARG A 154 7.36 1.31 -5.74
CA ARG A 154 6.92 2.10 -6.89
C ARG A 154 5.63 1.61 -7.57
N ARG A 155 5.26 0.34 -7.38
CA ARG A 155 4.05 -0.27 -7.97
C ARG A 155 2.77 0.34 -7.41
N TRP A 156 2.77 0.78 -6.15
CA TRP A 156 1.58 1.29 -5.45
C TRP A 156 1.86 2.48 -4.54
N GLY A 157 3.11 2.71 -4.14
CA GLY A 157 3.46 3.70 -3.11
C GLY A 157 3.03 5.13 -3.43
N PHE A 158 2.91 5.51 -4.69
CA PHE A 158 2.46 6.84 -5.11
C PHE A 158 0.93 6.97 -5.24
N VAL A 159 0.19 5.88 -5.07
CA VAL A 159 -1.28 5.89 -5.13
C VAL A 159 -1.81 6.65 -3.91
N PRO A 160 -2.82 7.54 -4.07
CA PRO A 160 -3.39 8.28 -2.96
C PRO A 160 -4.04 7.33 -1.94
N TYR A 161 -3.81 7.61 -0.67
CA TYR A 161 -4.46 6.92 0.43
C TYR A 161 -4.76 7.90 1.56
N GLY A 162 -6.02 8.33 1.60
CA GLY A 162 -6.45 9.40 2.50
C GLY A 162 -5.95 10.78 2.08
N ASP A 163 -5.36 11.51 3.01
CA ASP A 163 -4.67 12.79 2.77
C ASP A 163 -3.19 12.63 2.38
N ASP A 164 -2.73 11.39 2.21
CA ASP A 164 -1.36 11.03 1.89
C ASP A 164 -1.31 10.00 0.74
N THR A 165 -0.24 9.20 0.68
CA THR A 165 -0.06 8.10 -0.27
C THR A 165 0.17 6.79 0.46
N ILE A 166 -0.03 5.65 -0.22
CA ILE A 166 0.29 4.33 0.35
C ILE A 166 1.75 4.30 0.87
N GLY A 167 2.68 4.97 0.21
CA GLY A 167 4.07 5.03 0.63
C GLY A 167 4.29 5.67 2.01
N LEU A 168 3.44 6.62 2.41
CA LEU A 168 3.57 7.34 3.68
C LEU A 168 2.64 6.80 4.77
N SER A 169 1.43 6.38 4.41
CA SER A 169 0.37 6.00 5.37
C SER A 169 -0.17 4.57 5.18
N GLY A 170 0.43 3.77 4.29
CA GLY A 170 -0.09 2.47 3.86
C GLY A 170 0.35 1.23 4.65
N CYS A 171 0.79 1.38 5.91
CA CYS A 171 1.27 0.24 6.71
C CYS A 171 0.18 -0.82 6.95
N ALA A 172 -1.07 -0.41 7.17
CA ALA A 172 -2.21 -1.31 7.31
C ALA A 172 -2.51 -2.07 6.01
N PRO A 173 -2.74 -1.41 4.85
CA PRO A 173 -2.92 -2.11 3.59
C PRO A 173 -1.80 -3.08 3.22
N ALA A 174 -0.55 -2.68 3.41
CA ALA A 174 0.60 -3.54 3.13
C ALA A 174 0.67 -4.74 4.07
N SER A 175 0.44 -4.55 5.38
CA SER A 175 0.44 -5.65 6.37
C SER A 175 -0.67 -6.67 6.09
N LEU A 176 -1.89 -6.20 5.81
CA LEU A 176 -3.01 -7.06 5.45
C LEU A 176 -2.75 -7.79 4.13
N SER A 177 -2.18 -7.11 3.13
CA SER A 177 -1.78 -7.74 1.87
C SER A 177 -0.80 -8.91 2.10
N MET A 178 0.22 -8.72 2.94
CA MET A 178 1.18 -9.78 3.27
C MET A 178 0.50 -10.98 3.95
N VAL A 179 -0.35 -10.74 4.94
CA VAL A 179 -1.07 -11.81 5.65
C VAL A 179 -2.04 -12.55 4.72
N LEU A 180 -2.87 -11.82 3.98
CA LEU A 180 -3.87 -12.41 3.09
C LEU A 180 -3.20 -13.23 1.98
N TYR A 181 -2.16 -12.70 1.34
CA TYR A 181 -1.41 -13.45 0.33
C TYR A 181 -0.74 -14.69 0.92
N SER A 182 -0.09 -14.59 2.07
CA SER A 182 0.65 -15.71 2.67
C SER A 182 -0.28 -16.88 3.03
N LEU A 183 -1.47 -16.57 3.56
CA LEU A 183 -2.46 -17.57 3.92
C LEU A 183 -3.18 -18.15 2.69
N THR A 184 -3.62 -17.31 1.76
CA THR A 184 -4.57 -17.73 0.70
C THR A 184 -3.92 -17.97 -0.66
N ARG A 185 -2.71 -17.43 -0.88
CA ARG A 185 -2.06 -17.31 -2.20
C ARG A 185 -2.88 -16.52 -3.22
N ASP A 186 -3.80 -15.67 -2.77
CA ASP A 186 -4.55 -14.78 -3.63
C ASP A 186 -3.67 -13.61 -4.08
N GLU A 187 -3.19 -13.70 -5.33
CA GLU A 187 -2.34 -12.68 -5.95
C GLU A 187 -3.04 -11.32 -6.16
N SER A 188 -4.38 -11.27 -6.03
CA SER A 188 -5.13 -10.02 -6.14
C SER A 188 -5.11 -9.19 -4.85
N ALA A 189 -4.73 -9.80 -3.72
CA ALA A 189 -4.62 -9.14 -2.41
C ALA A 189 -3.36 -8.24 -2.34
N THR A 190 -3.22 -7.30 -3.28
CA THR A 190 -2.12 -6.33 -3.38
C THR A 190 -2.31 -5.13 -2.45
N PRO A 191 -1.24 -4.45 -2.00
CA PRO A 191 -1.40 -3.30 -1.10
C PRO A 191 -2.32 -2.20 -1.63
N ASP A 192 -2.32 -1.94 -2.94
CA ASP A 192 -3.23 -0.98 -3.57
C ASP A 192 -4.69 -1.46 -3.58
N ALA A 193 -4.96 -2.75 -3.81
CA ALA A 193 -6.31 -3.29 -3.73
C ALA A 193 -6.88 -3.18 -2.31
N ILE A 194 -6.07 -3.50 -1.29
CA ILE A 194 -6.48 -3.34 0.12
C ILE A 194 -6.68 -1.86 0.49
N ALA A 195 -5.81 -0.97 0.01
CA ALA A 195 -5.95 0.47 0.22
C ALA A 195 -7.24 1.01 -0.44
N ALA A 196 -7.53 0.60 -1.67
CA ALA A 196 -8.74 0.97 -2.39
C ALA A 196 -10.01 0.50 -1.66
N TYR A 197 -10.03 -0.76 -1.19
CA TYR A 197 -11.12 -1.27 -0.36
C TYR A 197 -11.28 -0.44 0.93
N SER A 198 -10.17 -0.13 1.60
CA SER A 198 -10.17 0.68 2.80
C SER A 198 -10.78 2.07 2.57
N THR A 199 -10.42 2.73 1.46
CA THR A 199 -10.99 4.01 1.07
C THR A 199 -12.48 3.91 0.72
N GLU A 200 -12.87 2.92 -0.08
CA GLU A 200 -14.27 2.71 -0.48
C GLU A 200 -15.20 2.53 0.73
N LYS A 201 -14.75 1.77 1.73
CA LYS A 201 -15.53 1.48 2.94
C LYS A 201 -15.38 2.55 4.03
N GLY A 202 -14.54 3.56 3.83
CA GLY A 202 -14.38 4.67 4.77
C GLY A 202 -13.58 4.32 6.01
N TYR A 203 -12.65 3.35 5.93
CA TYR A 203 -11.76 3.02 7.05
C TYR A 203 -10.56 3.96 7.18
N TYR A 204 -10.33 4.88 6.25
CA TYR A 204 -9.30 5.89 6.44
C TYR A 204 -9.78 6.99 7.41
N VAL A 205 -8.97 7.28 8.42
CA VAL A 205 -9.21 8.31 9.43
C VAL A 205 -8.13 9.38 9.32
N TYR A 206 -8.55 10.60 8.96
CA TYR A 206 -7.66 11.75 8.79
C TYR A 206 -6.73 11.95 9.99
N GLY A 207 -5.43 12.10 9.72
CA GLY A 207 -4.39 12.29 10.74
C GLY A 207 -4.13 11.10 11.67
N THR A 208 -4.79 9.96 11.47
CA THR A 208 -4.62 8.73 12.27
C THR A 208 -4.17 7.54 11.42
N GLY A 209 -4.54 7.52 10.14
CA GLY A 209 -4.28 6.40 9.24
C GLY A 209 -5.50 5.49 9.15
N THR A 210 -5.29 4.17 9.24
CA THR A 210 -6.37 3.19 9.02
C THR A 210 -7.06 2.79 10.32
N ALA A 211 -8.40 2.81 10.29
CA ALA A 211 -9.26 2.33 11.37
C ALA A 211 -9.03 0.83 11.63
N TRP A 212 -9.02 0.46 12.91
CA TRP A 212 -8.74 -0.91 13.36
C TRP A 212 -9.79 -1.92 12.91
N GLU A 213 -11.01 -1.48 12.64
CA GLU A 213 -12.10 -2.30 12.10
C GLU A 213 -11.71 -2.97 10.78
N LEU A 214 -10.85 -2.35 9.97
CA LEU A 214 -10.35 -2.97 8.74
C LEU A 214 -9.63 -4.30 9.02
N MET A 215 -8.93 -4.42 10.17
CA MET A 215 -8.13 -5.60 10.52
C MET A 215 -8.96 -6.87 10.65
N THR A 216 -10.27 -6.75 10.88
CA THR A 216 -11.22 -7.87 10.93
C THR A 216 -12.20 -7.89 9.77
N ASP A 217 -12.51 -6.73 9.17
CA ASP A 217 -13.55 -6.65 8.15
C ASP A 217 -13.08 -7.07 6.75
N ILE A 218 -11.82 -6.79 6.36
CA ILE A 218 -11.33 -7.24 5.05
C ILE A 218 -11.01 -8.75 4.98
N PRO A 219 -10.48 -9.41 6.04
CA PRO A 219 -10.30 -10.86 6.05
C PRO A 219 -11.59 -11.65 5.77
N ASP A 220 -12.76 -11.14 6.17
CA ASP A 220 -14.08 -11.77 5.87
C ASP A 220 -14.40 -11.87 4.37
N GLN A 221 -13.66 -11.16 3.50
CA GLN A 221 -13.76 -11.30 2.05
C GLN A 221 -12.94 -12.48 1.49
N TYR A 222 -12.17 -13.14 2.35
CA TYR A 222 -11.27 -14.25 2.03
C TYR A 222 -11.61 -15.46 2.92
N PRO A 223 -11.10 -16.67 2.63
CA PRO A 223 -11.20 -17.81 3.55
C PRO A 223 -10.23 -17.64 4.74
N VAL A 224 -10.27 -16.49 5.41
CA VAL A 224 -9.38 -16.11 6.52
C VAL A 224 -10.22 -15.64 7.69
N THR A 225 -9.99 -16.24 8.86
CA THR A 225 -10.53 -15.76 10.13
C THR A 225 -9.56 -14.76 10.74
N ALA A 226 -10.06 -13.64 11.25
CA ALA A 226 -9.28 -12.68 12.01
C ALA A 226 -9.88 -12.47 13.40
N GLN A 227 -9.03 -12.44 14.43
CA GLN A 227 -9.44 -12.18 15.80
C GLN A 227 -8.48 -11.21 16.47
N GLN A 228 -9.01 -10.20 17.14
CA GLN A 228 -8.21 -9.33 18.00
C GLN A 228 -7.64 -10.13 19.18
N LEU A 229 -6.32 -10.15 19.32
CA LEU A 229 -5.59 -10.91 20.33
C LEU A 229 -4.21 -10.28 20.57
N ILE A 230 -3.88 -10.04 21.84
CA ILE A 230 -2.50 -9.79 22.27
C ILE A 230 -2.07 -11.06 23.01
N PRO A 231 -1.25 -11.93 22.39
CA PRO A 231 -0.86 -13.21 22.98
C PRO A 231 0.28 -13.01 23.99
N THR A 232 0.44 -13.95 24.91
CA THR A 232 1.71 -14.20 25.61
C THR A 232 2.78 -14.76 24.64
N GLU A 233 4.05 -14.84 25.07
CA GLU A 233 5.11 -15.41 24.22
C GLU A 233 4.80 -16.86 23.81
N GLU A 234 4.32 -17.67 24.76
CA GLU A 234 3.98 -19.07 24.51
C GLU A 234 2.78 -19.20 23.57
N GLU A 235 1.73 -18.40 23.76
CA GLU A 235 0.57 -18.37 22.84
C GLU A 235 0.98 -17.92 21.44
N LEU A 236 1.87 -16.92 21.32
CA LEU A 236 2.36 -16.46 20.02
C LEU A 236 3.06 -17.60 19.28
N ARG A 237 3.99 -18.31 19.93
CA ARG A 237 4.66 -19.47 19.34
C ARG A 237 3.67 -20.57 18.95
N GLN A 238 2.73 -20.92 19.83
CA GLN A 238 1.71 -21.93 19.55
C GLN A 238 0.85 -21.59 18.34
N HIS A 239 0.51 -20.30 18.14
CA HIS A 239 -0.23 -19.86 16.96
C HIS A 239 0.65 -19.93 15.70
N LEU A 240 1.90 -19.47 15.77
CA LEU A 240 2.84 -19.52 14.65
C LEU A 240 3.13 -20.97 14.21
N ASP A 241 3.25 -21.91 15.16
CA ASP A 241 3.41 -23.36 14.90
C ASP A 241 2.23 -23.96 14.12
N GLN A 242 1.05 -23.34 14.19
CA GLN A 242 -0.15 -23.73 13.45
C GLN A 242 -0.25 -23.05 12.08
N GLY A 243 0.76 -22.27 11.69
CA GLY A 243 0.77 -21.47 10.47
C GLY A 243 -0.13 -20.23 10.54
N HIS A 244 -0.52 -19.80 11.74
CA HIS A 244 -1.22 -18.52 11.92
C HIS A 244 -0.23 -17.36 11.81
N MET A 245 -0.73 -16.17 11.53
CA MET A 245 0.08 -14.96 11.45
C MET A 245 -0.50 -13.87 12.34
N PHE A 246 0.32 -12.89 12.72
CA PHE A 246 -0.12 -11.74 13.51
C PHE A 246 0.14 -10.43 12.80
N ILE A 247 -0.79 -9.49 12.96
CA ILE A 247 -0.51 -8.06 12.77
C ILE A 247 -0.50 -7.42 14.16
N PHE A 248 0.55 -6.68 14.47
CA PHE A 248 0.62 -5.90 15.70
C PHE A 248 0.62 -4.41 15.40
N SER A 249 -0.25 -3.69 16.12
CA SER A 249 -0.17 -2.23 16.21
C SER A 249 0.89 -1.86 17.23
N MET A 250 1.96 -1.24 16.76
CA MET A 250 3.09 -0.78 17.54
C MET A 250 2.90 0.68 17.93
N GLY A 251 3.25 1.03 19.15
CA GLY A 251 3.43 2.40 19.61
C GLY A 251 4.90 2.85 19.49
N PRO A 252 5.25 3.99 20.10
CA PRO A 252 6.58 4.57 19.97
C PRO A 252 7.69 3.62 20.45
N GLY A 253 8.75 3.47 19.66
CA GLY A 253 9.88 2.58 19.90
C GLY A 253 10.69 2.30 18.63
N ASP A 254 11.16 1.07 18.46
CA ASP A 254 12.04 0.65 17.37
C ASP A 254 11.40 0.72 15.97
N PHE A 255 10.07 0.62 15.90
CA PHE A 255 9.33 0.56 14.64
C PHE A 255 8.74 1.90 14.20
N THR A 256 8.51 2.82 15.14
CA THR A 256 7.76 4.07 14.89
C THR A 256 7.91 5.04 16.05
N GLU A 257 7.66 6.33 15.81
CA GLU A 257 7.54 7.34 16.87
C GLU A 257 6.08 7.64 17.27
N HIS A 258 5.12 7.10 16.52
CA HIS A 258 3.69 7.37 16.72
C HIS A 258 2.90 6.06 16.78
N GLY A 259 2.59 5.51 15.61
CA GLY A 259 1.89 4.25 15.43
C GLY A 259 2.38 3.57 14.16
N HIS A 260 2.38 2.23 14.15
CA HIS A 260 2.74 1.45 12.97
C HIS A 260 2.14 0.05 13.04
N LEU A 261 2.00 -0.61 11.90
CA LEU A 261 1.53 -1.98 11.82
C LEU A 261 2.64 -2.83 11.21
N ILE A 262 2.95 -3.93 11.90
CA ILE A 262 3.95 -4.92 11.48
C ILE A 262 3.32 -6.31 11.45
N VAL A 263 3.90 -7.22 10.66
CA VAL A 263 3.49 -8.61 10.59
C VAL A 263 4.50 -9.49 11.32
N VAL A 264 4.04 -10.36 12.21
CA VAL A 264 4.85 -11.47 12.75
C VAL A 264 4.37 -12.75 12.10
N TYR A 265 5.28 -13.48 11.45
CA TYR A 265 4.93 -14.61 10.60
C TYR A 265 5.61 -15.93 10.98
N ASP A 266 6.71 -15.88 11.73
CA ASP A 266 7.44 -17.07 12.18
C ASP A 266 8.40 -16.70 13.33
N TYR A 267 9.17 -17.67 13.82
CA TYR A 267 10.22 -17.47 14.80
C TYR A 267 11.33 -18.52 14.65
N ASP A 268 12.52 -18.20 15.14
CA ASP A 268 13.64 -19.12 15.24
C ASP A 268 14.27 -19.08 16.64
N ASP A 269 15.43 -19.72 16.79
CA ASP A 269 16.18 -19.79 18.05
C ASP A 269 16.67 -18.40 18.53
N THR A 270 16.71 -17.40 17.64
CA THR A 270 17.19 -16.05 17.92
C THR A 270 16.06 -15.05 18.21
N GLY A 271 14.85 -15.31 17.72
CA GLY A 271 13.67 -14.48 18.01
C GLY A 271 12.53 -14.64 17.02
N PHE A 272 11.58 -13.73 17.07
CA PHE A 272 10.45 -13.63 16.15
C PHE A 272 10.86 -12.93 14.86
N LEU A 273 10.37 -13.47 13.74
CA LEU A 273 10.57 -12.95 12.40
C LEU A 273 9.43 -11.99 12.06
N VAL A 274 9.81 -10.80 11.61
CA VAL A 274 8.90 -9.67 11.37
C VAL A 274 8.99 -9.23 9.93
N ASN A 275 7.85 -8.96 9.29
CA ASN A 275 7.78 -8.16 8.09
C ASN A 275 7.26 -6.76 8.47
N ASP A 276 8.14 -5.77 8.41
CA ASP A 276 7.84 -4.36 8.61
C ASP A 276 7.58 -3.71 7.22
N PRO A 277 6.34 -3.31 6.90
CA PRO A 277 6.01 -2.77 5.59
C PRO A 277 6.71 -1.43 5.28
N PHE A 278 7.32 -0.79 6.27
CA PHE A 278 8.04 0.47 6.10
C PHE A 278 9.55 0.28 6.01
N SER A 279 10.16 -0.80 6.51
CA SER A 279 11.62 -0.95 6.60
C SER A 279 12.12 -2.36 6.25
N HIS A 280 13.05 -2.46 5.30
CA HIS A 280 13.77 -3.71 5.08
C HIS A 280 14.68 -4.02 6.27
N ALA A 281 15.39 -3.03 6.81
CA ALA A 281 16.30 -3.25 7.93
C ALA A 281 15.62 -3.84 9.16
N ASN A 282 14.37 -3.48 9.46
CA ASN A 282 13.61 -4.10 10.55
C ASN A 282 13.14 -5.52 10.20
N SER A 283 12.87 -5.78 8.93
CA SER A 283 12.44 -7.09 8.44
C SER A 283 13.58 -8.11 8.32
N GLU A 284 14.84 -7.65 8.27
CA GLU A 284 16.04 -8.49 8.24
C GLU A 284 16.53 -8.91 9.64
N LYS A 285 15.89 -8.40 10.70
CA LYS A 285 16.23 -8.70 12.10
C LYS A 285 15.28 -9.74 12.68
N THR A 286 15.76 -10.42 13.71
CA THR A 286 14.90 -11.14 14.65
C THR A 286 14.66 -10.30 15.91
N TRP A 287 13.47 -10.48 16.50
CA TRP A 287 12.99 -9.64 17.60
C TRP A 287 12.65 -10.51 18.80
N THR A 288 13.12 -10.14 19.99
CA THR A 288 12.68 -10.84 21.21
C THR A 288 11.24 -10.48 21.53
N TYR A 289 10.52 -11.40 22.16
CA TYR A 289 9.14 -11.13 22.58
C TYR A 289 9.06 -9.90 23.50
N GLN A 290 10.03 -9.70 24.39
CA GLN A 290 10.04 -8.59 25.34
C GLN A 290 10.15 -7.23 24.62
N VAL A 291 10.93 -7.15 23.54
CA VAL A 291 11.05 -5.93 22.72
C VAL A 291 9.74 -5.65 22.00
N LEU A 292 9.12 -6.67 21.38
CA LEU A 292 7.83 -6.53 20.72
C LEU A 292 6.74 -6.13 21.72
N GLN A 293 6.55 -6.92 22.78
CA GLN A 293 5.52 -6.75 23.80
C GLN A 293 5.58 -5.36 24.45
N GLY A 294 6.77 -4.81 24.68
CA GLY A 294 6.94 -3.47 25.24
C GLY A 294 6.36 -2.34 24.37
N GLN A 295 6.13 -2.61 23.09
CA GLN A 295 5.68 -1.64 22.09
C GLN A 295 4.27 -1.93 21.55
N ILE A 296 3.74 -3.14 21.75
CA ILE A 296 2.40 -3.53 21.28
C ILE A 296 1.32 -2.69 21.97
N LYS A 297 0.48 -2.03 21.17
CA LYS A 297 -0.77 -1.36 21.57
C LYS A 297 -1.99 -2.23 21.32
N ASN A 298 -1.97 -3.01 20.25
CA ASN A 298 -3.04 -3.93 19.88
C ASN A 298 -2.52 -5.03 18.96
N GLY A 299 -3.27 -6.13 18.79
CA GLY A 299 -2.87 -7.24 17.92
C GLY A 299 -4.06 -8.00 17.36
N TRP A 300 -3.82 -8.67 16.23
CA TRP A 300 -4.78 -9.55 15.56
C TRP A 300 -4.08 -10.80 15.09
N VAL A 301 -4.71 -11.94 15.31
CA VAL A 301 -4.29 -13.24 14.78
C VAL A 301 -5.14 -13.58 13.55
N TYR A 302 -4.50 -14.18 12.56
CA TYR A 302 -5.09 -14.56 11.28
C TYR A 302 -4.82 -16.04 11.00
N SER A 303 -5.85 -16.73 10.54
CA SER A 303 -5.76 -18.15 10.18
C SER A 303 -6.63 -18.45 8.97
N LEU A 304 -6.24 -19.45 8.16
CA LEU A 304 -7.13 -19.99 7.15
C LEU A 304 -8.38 -20.57 7.81
N THR A 305 -9.55 -20.24 7.29
CA THR A 305 -10.80 -20.88 7.69
C THR A 305 -10.71 -22.35 7.29
N GLN A 306 -10.74 -23.27 8.26
CA GLN A 306 -10.77 -24.69 7.95
C GLN A 306 -12.09 -25.04 7.26
N PRO A 307 -12.06 -25.87 6.19
CA PRO A 307 -13.25 -26.28 5.45
C PRO A 307 -14.24 -27.11 6.28
#